data_AF-A0A6B0X008-F1
#
_entry.id   AF-A0A6B0X008-F1
#
_cell.length_a   1.000
_cell.length_b   1.000
_cell.length_c   1.000
_cell.angle_alpha   90.00
_cell.angle_beta   90.00
_cell.angle_gamma   90.00
#
_symmetry.space_group_name_H-M   'P 1'
#
loop_
_entity.id
_entity.type
_entity.pdbx_description
1 polymer ?
#
loop_
_entity_poly.entity_id
_entity_poly.type
_entity_poly.pdbx_seq_one_letter_code
_entity_poly.pdbx_strand_id
1 'polypeptide(L)' 'MIEIIKYNRQSTPPKLDAILSRTPDFSAEQEATVREIVSTVREQGDRALLAYTKKYDGIAMNATDIR' A
#
# COMPACT_ATOMS: atom_id res chain seq x y z
N MET A 1 9.73 -1.64 23.70
CA MET A 1 8.75 -2.21 24.66
C MET A 1 7.37 -1.84 24.14
N ILE A 2 6.50 -2.83 23.88
CA ILE A 2 5.13 -2.55 23.45
C ILE A 2 4.34 -2.05 24.67
N GLU A 3 3.66 -0.92 24.54
CA GLU A 3 2.89 -0.34 25.63
C GLU A 3 1.57 -1.13 25.83
N ILE A 4 1.36 -1.64 27.04
CA ILE A 4 0.16 -2.37 27.44
C ILE A 4 -0.87 -1.38 27.99
N ILE A 5 -2.02 -1.26 27.31
CA ILE A 5 -3.12 -0.37 27.72
C ILE A 5 -4.13 -1.16 28.54
N LYS A 6 -4.54 -0.62 29.70
CA LYS A 6 -5.62 -1.19 30.53
C LYS A 6 -6.88 -0.35 30.40
N TYR A 7 -7.99 -0.97 29.99
CA TYR A 7 -9.27 -0.29 29.80
C TYR A 7 -10.16 -0.46 31.05
N ASN A 8 -10.78 0.63 31.51
CA ASN A 8 -11.87 0.61 32.50
C ASN A 8 -13.18 1.08 31.83
N ARG A 9 -14.35 0.67 32.32
CA ARG A 9 -15.65 1.03 31.72
C ARG A 9 -16.01 2.52 31.81
N GLN A 10 -15.27 3.30 32.57
CA GLN A 10 -15.63 4.67 32.94
C GLN A 10 -14.96 5.73 32.06
N SER A 11 -13.95 5.36 31.28
CA SER A 11 -13.24 6.29 30.39
C SER A 11 -12.67 5.56 29.19
N THR A 12 -12.85 6.14 28.00
CA THR A 12 -12.18 5.71 26.77
C THR A 12 -10.82 6.41 26.71
N PRO A 13 -9.68 5.69 26.76
CA PRO A 13 -8.38 6.32 26.70
C PRO A 13 -8.15 6.95 25.32
N PRO A 14 -7.46 8.11 25.21
CA PRO A 14 -7.12 8.74 23.92
C PRO A 14 -6.41 7.81 22.94
N LYS A 15 -5.68 6.82 23.46
CA LYS A 15 -4.99 5.82 22.66
C LYS A 15 -5.94 4.81 22.01
N LEU A 16 -7.06 4.48 22.65
CA LEU A 16 -8.11 3.65 22.02
C LEU A 16 -8.73 4.39 20.85
N ASP A 17 -9.04 5.68 21.03
CA ASP A 17 -9.58 6.53 19.96
C ASP A 17 -8.58 6.65 18.80
N ALA A 18 -7.28 6.81 19.07
CA ALA A 18 -6.24 6.81 18.05
C ALA A 18 -6.10 5.47 17.30
N ILE A 19 -6.29 4.34 18.00
CA ILE A 19 -6.29 3.00 17.36
C ILE A 19 -7.53 2.84 16.47
N LEU A 20 -8.71 3.23 16.97
CA LEU A 20 -9.98 3.08 16.26
C LEU A 20 -10.13 4.05 15.08
N SER A 21 -9.51 5.23 15.17
CA SER A 21 -9.53 6.24 14.10
C SER A 21 -8.43 6.04 13.05
N ARG A 22 -7.66 4.95 13.14
CA ARG A 22 -6.56 4.69 12.21
C ARG A 22 -7.10 4.36 10.81
N THR A 23 -7.17 5.37 9.96
CA THR A 23 -7.32 5.20 8.52
C THR A 23 -5.94 5.17 7.86
N PRO A 24 -5.76 4.43 6.75
CA PRO A 24 -4.59 4.62 5.91
C PRO A 24 -4.57 6.08 5.44
N ASP A 25 -3.57 6.83 5.86
CA ASP A 25 -3.31 8.17 5.32
C ASP A 25 -2.38 7.99 4.12
N PHE A 26 -2.96 7.93 2.94
CA PHE A 26 -2.21 7.94 1.69
C PHE A 26 -2.12 9.37 1.19
N SER A 27 -0.92 9.82 0.85
CA SER A 27 -0.78 11.16 0.26
C SER A 27 -1.45 11.21 -1.11
N ALA A 28 -1.90 12.40 -1.52
CA ALA A 28 -2.42 12.62 -2.88
C ALA A 28 -1.40 12.21 -3.96
N GLU A 29 -0.10 12.31 -3.66
CA GLU A 29 0.98 11.85 -4.54
C GLU A 29 1.04 10.32 -4.65
N GLN A 30 0.87 9.59 -3.53
CA GLN A 30 0.78 8.14 -3.55
C GLN A 30 -0.44 7.68 -4.35
N GLU A 31 -1.60 8.32 -4.17
CA GLU A 31 -2.80 8.03 -4.95
C GLU A 31 -2.57 8.26 -6.45
N ALA A 32 -1.98 9.41 -6.81
CA ALA A 32 -1.67 9.76 -8.20
C ALA A 32 -0.71 8.74 -8.84
N THR A 33 0.34 8.36 -8.12
CA THR A 33 1.34 7.37 -8.57
C THR A 33 0.70 6.01 -8.81
N VAL A 34 -0.14 5.53 -7.89
CA VAL A 34 -0.84 4.24 -8.04
C VAL A 34 -1.81 4.29 -9.21
N ARG A 35 -2.54 5.41 -9.38
CA ARG A 35 -3.47 5.60 -10.50
C ARG A 35 -2.75 5.53 -11.85
N GLU A 36 -1.58 6.13 -11.97
CA GLU A 36 -0.73 6.04 -13.17
C GLU A 36 -0.30 4.60 -13.45
N ILE A 37 0.19 3.87 -12.45
CA ILE A 37 0.60 2.46 -12.60
C ILE A 37 -0.57 1.61 -13.11
N VAL A 38 -1.75 1.75 -12.48
CA VAL A 38 -2.95 0.99 -12.87
C VAL A 38 -3.38 1.32 -14.30
N SER A 39 -3.39 2.60 -14.70
CA SER A 39 -3.73 2.99 -16.09
C SER A 39 -2.73 2.41 -17.08
N THR A 40 -1.44 2.53 -16.78
CA THR A 40 -0.36 2.05 -17.64
C THR A 40 -0.46 0.53 -17.86
N VAL A 41 -0.70 -0.24 -16.80
CA VAL A 41 -0.87 -1.70 -16.90
C VAL A 41 -2.15 -2.04 -17.67
N ARG A 42 -3.24 -1.30 -17.47
CA ARG A 42 -4.49 -1.51 -18.22
C ARG A 42 -4.30 -1.28 -19.73
N GLU A 43 -3.49 -0.30 -20.12
CA GLU A 43 -3.25 0.05 -21.52
C GLU A 43 -2.20 -0.84 -22.19
N GLN A 44 -1.16 -1.25 -21.44
CA GLN A 44 0.04 -1.88 -22.02
C GLN A 44 0.26 -3.35 -21.59
N GLY A 45 -0.56 -3.86 -20.66
CA GLY A 45 -0.53 -5.24 -20.18
C GLY A 45 0.83 -5.68 -19.63
N ASP A 46 1.24 -6.89 -20.00
CA ASP A 46 2.48 -7.54 -19.53
C ASP A 46 3.73 -6.67 -19.73
N ARG A 47 3.76 -5.83 -20.76
CA ARG A 47 4.91 -4.94 -21.01
C ARG A 47 5.12 -3.97 -19.84
N ALA A 48 4.04 -3.35 -19.36
CA ALA A 48 4.10 -2.45 -18.22
C ALA A 48 4.38 -3.21 -16.93
N LEU A 49 3.81 -4.40 -16.76
CA LEU A 49 4.09 -5.26 -15.61
C LEU A 49 5.59 -5.56 -15.50
N LEU A 50 6.19 -6.09 -16.57
CA LEU A 50 7.62 -6.42 -16.62
C LEU A 50 8.51 -5.19 -16.37
N ALA A 51 8.12 -4.02 -16.91
CA ALA A 51 8.84 -2.77 -16.68
C ALA A 51 8.79 -2.33 -15.20
N TYR A 52 7.62 -2.41 -14.56
CA TYR A 52 7.47 -2.05 -13.15
C TYR A 52 8.13 -3.05 -12.21
N THR A 53 8.07 -4.35 -12.51
CA THR A 53 8.82 -5.38 -11.76
C THR A 53 10.32 -5.10 -11.81
N LYS A 54 10.88 -4.78 -12.99
CA LYS A 54 12.28 -4.39 -13.09
C LYS A 54 12.60 -3.12 -12.30
N LYS A 55 11.71 -2.13 -12.32
CA LYS A 55 11.90 -0.83 -11.65
C LYS A 55 11.86 -0.94 -10.11
N TYR A 56 10.88 -1.65 -9.57
CA TYR A 56 10.61 -1.66 -8.12
C TYR A 56 11.17 -2.89 -7.41
N ASP A 57 11.18 -4.05 -8.08
CA ASP A 57 11.68 -5.30 -7.50
C ASP A 57 13.13 -5.59 -7.90
N GLY A 58 13.64 -4.89 -8.92
CA GLY A 58 15.01 -5.08 -9.43
C GLY A 58 15.21 -6.37 -10.23
N ILE A 59 14.12 -7.07 -10.58
CA ILE A 59 14.16 -8.37 -11.26
C ILE A 59 13.87 -8.18 -12.75
N ALA A 60 14.75 -8.69 -13.60
CA ALA A 60 14.48 -8.77 -15.04
C ALA A 60 13.75 -10.07 -15.37
N MET A 61 12.47 -9.96 -15.69
CA MET A 61 11.61 -11.07 -16.14
C MET A 61 11.27 -10.94 -17.63
N ASN A 62 10.77 -12.02 -18.21
CA ASN A 62 10.24 -12.08 -19.57
C ASN A 62 8.78 -12.59 -19.56
N ALA A 63 8.12 -12.54 -20.72
CA ALA A 63 6.71 -12.90 -20.83
C ALA A 63 6.42 -14.39 -20.59
N THR A 64 7.42 -15.28 -20.65
CA THR A 64 7.25 -16.70 -20.32
C THR A 64 7.31 -16.98 -18.82
N ASP A 65 7.90 -16.08 -18.03
CA ASP A 65 7.98 -16.24 -16.56
C ASP A 65 6.64 -15.98 -15.85
N ILE A 66 5.67 -15.38 -16.55
CA ILE A 66 4.36 -14.95 -16.01
C ILE A 66 3.17 -15.75 -16.56
N ARG A 67 3.42 -16.84 -17.30
CA ARG A 67 2.39 -17.68 -17.94
C ARG A 67 2.17 -19.02 -17.25
#